data_AF-A0AA51DD19-F1
#
_entry.id   AF-A0AA51DD19-F1
#
_cell.length_a   1.000
_cell.length_b   1.000
_cell.length_c   1.000
_cell.angle_alpha   90.00
_cell.angle_beta   90.00
_cell.angle_gamma   90.00
#
_symmetry.space_group_name_H-M   'P 1'
#
loop_
_entity.id
_entity.type
_entity.pdbx_description
1 polymer ?
#
loop_
_entity_poly.entity_id
_entity_poly.type
_entity_poly.pdbx_seq_one_letter_code
_entity_poly.pdbx_strand_id
1 'polypeptide(L)'
;MKKYIIALALSSVLIAHTCNVFGAELNAAGTNELEDILLQQLIQYNQNFEIKYNGSWDSIEEILKNSVDKYPHINSYVKSVGWDVTGTAKASKIDVNVDYIITSSERAEADKQIKNILSEIINPSMNDHEKVKAVHDYIVLHGKYDESMQLYSDYDLLTQGTSVCNGYALLTYNMLNELNIPVKLVTGTANGELHIWNMVKLGDWWFHLDTTWNDPLPDVNRVSYNYYMLTDKEILKDHIIDEGLDLPEASKSYYEYLKELSYNKLLMETGLDVYDDVNTAKTEKDLSNILEYKISHRPLRISIRISKSLSQDTIYNAMSKLLSKHDYISLISYGQLNSDSTGEYYILNLYNTYKETPESIVHDFSKKIYNTATDFKFNVYAMYGDKKTNITKNVLIYPYDSDGISIYNGTVTFKKPGSYTIQFEYQGIQEAVTITALNSQAFEYITDKKPDNPVNVKVYDQYIDFSSIDQWPFIQDGRTLVPLRAVFEVMNCVVSWDNEKSAAVVQYEDKTIIIPSNSKSAYINGEESTLDVPARIVNDRIMVPLRFISESINKTVIWDDADKTVLIY
;
A
#
# COMPACT_ATOMS: atom_id res chain seq x y z
N MET A 1 -4.70 -45.81 7.43
CA MET A 1 -4.55 -44.35 7.38
C MET A 1 -3.47 -43.89 8.33
N LYS A 2 -2.31 -43.49 7.80
CA LYS A 2 -1.35 -42.69 8.56
C LYS A 2 -1.91 -41.26 8.62
N LYS A 3 -1.84 -40.61 9.79
CA LYS A 3 -2.34 -39.24 9.99
C LYS A 3 -1.21 -38.37 10.53
N TYR A 4 -0.96 -37.25 9.86
CA TYR A 4 -0.04 -36.22 10.27
C TYR A 4 -0.88 -35.00 10.71
N ILE A 5 -0.92 -34.76 12.02
CA ILE A 5 -1.54 -33.56 12.58
C ILE A 5 -0.49 -32.48 12.46
N ILE A 6 -0.82 -31.42 11.75
CA ILE A 6 0.13 -30.36 11.48
C ILE A 6 -0.05 -29.30 12.54
N ALA A 7 1.04 -28.98 13.23
CA ALA A 7 1.18 -27.67 13.85
C ALA A 7 1.61 -26.72 12.72
N LEU A 8 0.75 -25.77 12.38
CA LEU A 8 0.98 -24.68 11.41
C LEU A 8 2.39 -24.08 11.65
N ALA A 9 3.35 -23.84 10.74
CA ALA A 9 3.44 -23.76 9.26
C ALA A 9 4.90 -24.15 8.75
N LEU A 10 5.29 -24.05 7.41
CA LEU A 10 6.51 -23.34 6.82
C LEU A 10 7.24 -23.70 5.44
N SER A 11 7.04 -22.85 4.39
CA SER A 11 8.00 -22.04 3.50
C SER A 11 8.71 -22.47 2.17
N SER A 12 8.16 -22.13 0.96
CA SER A 12 8.66 -21.29 -0.19
C SER A 12 7.85 -21.47 -1.52
N VAL A 13 7.90 -20.58 -2.53
CA VAL A 13 6.87 -20.37 -3.62
C VAL A 13 7.15 -21.04 -5.00
N LEU A 14 6.10 -21.45 -5.74
CA LEU A 14 6.09 -21.51 -7.22
C LEU A 14 4.75 -20.97 -7.80
N ILE A 15 4.82 -20.02 -8.74
CA ILE A 15 3.66 -19.52 -9.50
C ILE A 15 3.39 -20.51 -10.63
N ALA A 16 2.38 -21.36 -10.48
CA ALA A 16 1.85 -22.18 -11.58
C ALA A 16 0.49 -21.65 -12.01
N HIS A 17 0.40 -21.15 -13.25
CA HIS A 17 -0.89 -20.94 -13.90
C HIS A 17 -1.49 -22.32 -14.15
N THR A 18 -2.55 -22.70 -13.43
CA THR A 18 -3.22 -23.99 -13.64
C THR A 18 -4.56 -23.79 -14.34
N CYS A 19 -4.70 -24.50 -15.45
CA CYS A 19 -5.97 -24.72 -16.11
C CYS A 19 -6.73 -25.79 -15.32
N ASN A 20 -7.99 -25.52 -14.98
CA ASN A 20 -8.88 -26.51 -14.38
C ASN A 20 -8.99 -27.74 -15.28
N VAL A 21 -8.61 -28.92 -14.78
CA VAL A 21 -8.99 -30.20 -15.40
C VAL A 21 -9.64 -31.07 -14.32
N PHE A 22 -10.95 -30.88 -14.15
CA PHE A 22 -11.78 -31.87 -13.49
C PHE A 22 -11.74 -33.18 -14.32
N GLY A 23 -11.15 -34.24 -13.77
CA GLY A 23 -11.10 -35.57 -14.38
C GLY A 23 -9.75 -36.01 -14.97
N ALA A 24 -8.66 -35.30 -14.72
CA ALA A 24 -7.32 -35.80 -15.06
C ALA A 24 -6.86 -36.88 -14.08
N GLU A 25 -6.28 -37.97 -14.59
CA GLU A 25 -5.56 -38.91 -13.74
C GLU A 25 -4.28 -38.25 -13.21
N LEU A 26 -4.16 -38.11 -11.88
CA LEU A 26 -2.96 -37.59 -11.22
C LEU A 26 -1.88 -38.68 -11.24
N ASN A 27 -0.85 -38.50 -12.08
CA ASN A 27 0.22 -39.47 -12.26
C ASN A 27 1.57 -38.83 -11.94
N ALA A 28 2.33 -39.44 -11.03
CA ALA A 28 3.71 -39.05 -10.71
C ALA A 28 4.68 -40.21 -10.98
N ALA A 29 5.69 -39.97 -11.80
CA ALA A 29 6.77 -40.93 -12.10
C ALA A 29 7.98 -40.75 -11.17
N GLY A 30 8.05 -39.64 -10.42
CA GLY A 30 9.15 -39.33 -9.51
C GLY A 30 8.74 -38.40 -8.38
N THR A 31 9.68 -38.12 -7.48
CA THR A 31 9.44 -37.39 -6.23
C THR A 31 9.01 -35.94 -6.46
N ASN A 32 9.62 -35.25 -7.44
CA ASN A 32 9.28 -33.86 -7.77
C ASN A 32 7.87 -33.75 -8.34
N GLU A 33 7.47 -34.65 -9.24
CA GLU A 33 6.11 -34.66 -9.79
C GLU A 33 5.07 -34.97 -8.72
N LEU A 34 5.41 -35.83 -7.75
CA LEU A 34 4.54 -36.11 -6.60
C LEU A 34 4.35 -34.86 -5.73
N GLU A 35 5.43 -34.13 -5.45
CA GLU A 35 5.39 -32.86 -4.73
C GLU A 35 4.56 -31.81 -5.47
N ASP A 36 4.77 -31.62 -6.78
CA ASP A 36 4.05 -30.66 -7.61
C ASP A 36 2.54 -30.96 -7.66
N ILE A 37 2.16 -32.24 -7.82
CA ILE A 37 0.76 -32.66 -7.80
C ILE A 37 0.14 -32.36 -6.44
N LEU A 38 0.81 -32.77 -5.35
CA LEU A 38 0.32 -32.50 -4.01
C LEU A 38 0.12 -31.00 -3.78
N LEU A 39 1.10 -30.18 -4.16
CA LEU A 39 1.03 -28.73 -4.06
C LEU A 39 -0.18 -28.15 -4.81
N GLN A 40 -0.41 -28.58 -6.05
CA GLN A 40 -1.56 -28.15 -6.85
C GLN A 40 -2.90 -28.51 -6.20
N GLN A 41 -3.01 -29.72 -5.63
CA GLN A 41 -4.22 -30.14 -4.93
C GLN A 41 -4.45 -29.32 -3.65
N LEU A 42 -3.37 -29.02 -2.92
CA LEU A 42 -3.44 -28.23 -1.70
C LEU A 42 -3.87 -26.78 -1.97
N ILE A 43 -3.33 -26.13 -3.02
CA ILE A 43 -3.71 -24.77 -3.43
C ILE A 43 -5.18 -24.68 -3.84
N GLN A 44 -5.75 -25.78 -4.38
CA GLN A 44 -7.16 -25.86 -4.77
C GLN A 44 -8.09 -26.26 -3.62
N TYR A 45 -7.57 -26.50 -2.41
CA TYR A 45 -8.33 -26.95 -1.25
C TYR A 45 -9.07 -28.29 -1.48
N ASN A 46 -8.50 -29.18 -2.31
CA ASN A 46 -9.11 -30.49 -2.57
C ASN A 46 -8.91 -31.43 -1.38
N GLN A 47 -10.03 -31.85 -0.77
CA GLN A 47 -9.99 -32.67 0.46
C GLN A 47 -9.62 -34.13 0.22
N ASN A 48 -10.00 -34.70 -0.92
CA ASN A 48 -9.80 -36.13 -1.21
C ASN A 48 -9.35 -36.30 -2.65
N PHE A 49 -8.17 -36.86 -2.85
CA PHE A 49 -7.63 -37.13 -4.18
C PHE A 49 -6.71 -38.35 -4.17
N GLU A 50 -6.56 -38.94 -5.34
CA GLU A 50 -5.78 -40.15 -5.57
C GLU A 50 -4.63 -39.83 -6.52
N ILE A 51 -3.41 -40.20 -6.13
CA ILE A 51 -2.22 -40.09 -6.98
C ILE A 51 -1.72 -41.48 -7.35
N LYS A 52 -1.62 -41.76 -8.65
CA LYS A 52 -0.90 -42.91 -9.17
C LYS A 52 0.60 -42.59 -9.17
N TYR A 53 1.39 -43.36 -8.44
CA TYR A 53 2.81 -43.11 -8.23
C TYR A 53 3.65 -44.31 -8.65
N ASN A 54 4.58 -44.09 -9.58
CA ASN A 54 5.46 -45.14 -10.13
C ASN A 54 6.91 -45.07 -9.60
N GLY A 55 7.18 -44.20 -8.62
CA GLY A 55 8.50 -44.04 -8.00
C GLY A 55 8.72 -44.94 -6.77
N SER A 56 9.88 -44.78 -6.11
CA SER A 56 10.25 -45.57 -4.92
C SER A 56 9.43 -45.24 -3.68
N TRP A 57 9.19 -46.23 -2.82
CA TRP A 57 8.38 -46.13 -1.60
C TRP A 57 9.12 -45.53 -0.40
N ASP A 58 10.45 -45.64 -0.39
CA ASP A 58 11.25 -45.40 0.82
C ASP A 58 11.17 -43.95 1.33
N SER A 59 10.84 -43.00 0.45
CA SER A 59 10.77 -41.57 0.75
C SER A 59 9.36 -40.97 0.66
N ILE A 60 8.30 -41.73 0.35
CA ILE A 60 6.94 -41.17 0.15
C ILE A 60 6.46 -40.45 1.41
N GLU A 61 6.60 -41.06 2.58
CA GLU A 61 6.15 -40.46 3.84
C GLU A 61 6.91 -39.17 4.18
N GLU A 62 8.21 -39.14 3.92
CA GLU A 62 9.03 -37.94 4.10
C GLU A 62 8.65 -36.85 3.10
N ILE A 63 8.43 -37.21 1.83
CA ILE A 63 7.99 -36.27 0.79
C ILE A 63 6.63 -35.67 1.13
N LEU A 64 5.64 -36.49 1.52
CA LEU A 64 4.30 -35.99 1.85
C LEU A 64 4.32 -35.06 3.07
N LYS A 65 5.12 -35.35 4.09
CA LYS A 65 5.31 -34.45 5.25
C LYS A 65 6.01 -33.16 4.83
N ASN A 66 7.20 -33.29 4.23
CA ASN A 66 8.01 -32.16 3.81
C ASN A 66 7.27 -31.25 2.81
N SER A 67 6.44 -31.81 1.92
CA SER A 67 5.66 -31.03 0.95
C SER A 67 4.57 -30.19 1.59
N VAL A 68 4.02 -30.60 2.74
CA VAL A 68 3.03 -29.79 3.46
C VAL A 68 3.73 -28.78 4.34
N ASP A 69 4.81 -29.21 5.00
CA ASP A 69 5.59 -28.34 5.87
C ASP A 69 6.19 -27.19 5.06
N LYS A 70 6.79 -27.48 3.89
CA LYS A 70 7.47 -26.54 2.99
C LYS A 70 6.64 -25.35 2.48
N TYR A 71 5.37 -25.13 2.80
CA TYR A 71 4.65 -23.94 2.29
C TYR A 71 3.81 -23.31 3.41
N PRO A 72 4.18 -22.16 4.03
CA PRO A 72 3.58 -21.72 5.28
C PRO A 72 2.16 -21.25 5.02
N HIS A 73 1.95 -20.55 3.90
CA HIS A 73 0.65 -20.08 3.47
C HIS A 73 -0.33 -21.24 3.30
N ILE A 74 0.09 -22.31 2.64
CA ILE A 74 -0.75 -23.50 2.45
C ILE A 74 -0.96 -24.19 3.78
N ASN A 75 0.12 -24.44 4.51
CA ASN A 75 0.08 -25.09 5.80
C ASN A 75 -0.84 -24.32 6.77
N SER A 76 -0.80 -22.98 6.76
CA SER A 76 -1.67 -22.08 7.53
C SER A 76 -3.17 -22.29 7.31
N TYR A 77 -3.58 -23.02 6.27
CA TYR A 77 -4.96 -23.45 6.05
C TYR A 77 -5.25 -24.92 6.35
N VAL A 78 -4.23 -25.73 6.59
CA VAL A 78 -4.33 -27.18 6.73
C VAL A 78 -4.32 -27.57 8.21
N LYS A 79 -5.38 -28.24 8.65
CA LYS A 79 -5.52 -28.78 10.00
C LYS A 79 -4.84 -30.14 10.16
N SER A 80 -4.99 -31.02 9.16
CA SER A 80 -4.26 -32.29 9.12
C SER A 80 -4.23 -32.88 7.72
N VAL A 81 -3.20 -33.68 7.44
CA VAL A 81 -3.09 -34.48 6.20
C VAL A 81 -2.93 -35.95 6.57
N GLY A 82 -3.77 -36.78 5.98
CA GLY A 82 -3.71 -38.23 6.06
C GLY A 82 -3.45 -38.85 4.71
N TRP A 83 -2.78 -40.00 4.69
CA TRP A 83 -2.62 -40.77 3.46
C TRP A 83 -2.62 -42.28 3.70
N ASP A 84 -3.00 -43.00 2.66
CA ASP A 84 -2.90 -44.44 2.55
C ASP A 84 -2.24 -44.81 1.22
N VAL A 85 -1.22 -45.67 1.29
CA VAL A 85 -0.50 -46.16 0.11
C VAL A 85 -0.89 -47.61 -0.13
N THR A 86 -1.40 -47.91 -1.32
CA THR A 86 -1.72 -49.27 -1.77
C THR A 86 -0.96 -49.60 -3.06
N GLY A 87 -0.64 -50.88 -3.30
CA GLY A 87 0.06 -51.32 -4.52
C GLY A 87 1.40 -52.01 -4.28
N THR A 88 2.30 -51.93 -5.26
CA THR A 88 3.62 -52.60 -5.27
C THR A 88 4.76 -51.58 -5.29
N ALA A 89 5.98 -52.01 -4.97
CA ALA A 89 7.20 -51.18 -4.95
C ALA A 89 7.48 -50.34 -6.23
N LYS A 90 6.81 -50.65 -7.35
CA LYS A 90 6.99 -49.98 -8.66
C LYS A 90 5.71 -49.33 -9.22
N ALA A 91 4.56 -49.53 -8.58
CA ALA A 91 3.28 -49.02 -9.02
C ALA A 91 2.35 -48.94 -7.80
N SER A 92 2.11 -47.72 -7.35
CA SER A 92 1.40 -47.39 -6.13
C SER A 92 0.24 -46.46 -6.40
N LYS A 93 -0.73 -46.50 -5.51
CA LYS A 93 -1.81 -45.56 -5.40
C LYS A 93 -1.72 -44.92 -4.03
N ILE A 94 -1.70 -43.59 -3.99
CA ILE A 94 -1.66 -42.79 -2.78
C ILE A 94 -3.02 -42.10 -2.66
N ASP A 95 -3.84 -42.56 -1.71
CA ASP A 95 -5.08 -41.88 -1.33
C ASP A 95 -4.74 -40.82 -0.29
N VAL A 96 -4.96 -39.55 -0.60
CA VAL A 96 -4.67 -38.42 0.29
C VAL A 96 -5.98 -37.79 0.77
N ASN A 97 -6.05 -37.53 2.08
CA ASN A 97 -7.15 -36.82 2.73
C ASN A 97 -6.61 -35.59 3.47
N VAL A 98 -7.20 -34.43 3.23
CA VAL A 98 -6.78 -33.16 3.82
C VAL A 98 -7.95 -32.51 4.53
N ASP A 99 -7.77 -32.22 5.81
CA ASP A 99 -8.69 -31.42 6.62
C ASP A 99 -8.18 -29.97 6.60
N TYR A 100 -9.00 -29.03 6.14
CA TYR A 100 -8.69 -27.59 6.12
C TYR A 100 -9.47 -26.82 7.19
N ILE A 101 -8.97 -25.63 7.56
CA ILE A 101 -9.69 -24.70 8.44
C ILE A 101 -10.75 -23.87 7.69
N ILE A 102 -10.67 -23.83 6.35
CA ILE A 102 -11.68 -23.23 5.46
C ILE A 102 -11.96 -24.14 4.26
N THR A 103 -13.08 -23.92 3.59
CA THR A 103 -13.46 -24.56 2.33
C THR A 103 -13.00 -23.73 1.11
N SER A 104 -12.99 -24.35 -0.08
CA SER A 104 -12.70 -23.65 -1.34
C SER A 104 -13.71 -22.53 -1.65
N SER A 105 -14.97 -22.70 -1.25
CA SER A 105 -16.00 -21.67 -1.41
C SER A 105 -15.76 -20.47 -0.49
N GLU A 106 -15.30 -20.71 0.74
CA GLU A 106 -14.97 -19.64 1.69
C GLU A 106 -13.72 -18.87 1.25
N ARG A 107 -12.71 -19.57 0.70
CA ARG A 107 -11.54 -18.92 0.07
C ARG A 107 -11.95 -17.98 -1.06
N ALA A 108 -12.82 -18.45 -1.98
CA ALA A 108 -13.29 -17.63 -3.10
C ALA A 108 -14.08 -16.39 -2.64
N GLU A 109 -14.87 -16.51 -1.58
CA GLU A 109 -15.58 -15.36 -0.99
C GLU A 109 -14.62 -14.40 -0.27
N ALA A 110 -13.64 -14.91 0.48
CA ALA A 110 -12.59 -14.09 1.08
C ALA A 110 -11.82 -13.27 0.02
N ASP A 111 -11.44 -13.88 -1.10
CA ASP A 111 -10.73 -13.20 -2.19
C ASP A 111 -11.57 -12.08 -2.81
N LYS A 112 -12.88 -12.29 -2.93
CA LYS A 112 -13.81 -11.26 -3.41
C LYS A 112 -13.92 -10.11 -2.41
N GLN A 113 -13.99 -10.39 -1.11
CA GLN A 113 -14.02 -9.35 -0.08
C GLN A 113 -12.72 -8.56 -0.06
N ILE A 114 -11.56 -9.23 -0.15
CA ILE A 114 -10.25 -8.58 -0.26
C ILE A 114 -10.23 -7.59 -1.42
N LYS A 115 -10.68 -7.98 -2.61
CA LYS A 115 -10.73 -7.09 -3.78
C LYS A 115 -11.62 -5.88 -3.56
N ASN A 116 -12.78 -6.07 -2.94
CA ASN A 116 -13.70 -4.97 -2.63
C ASN A 116 -13.06 -3.99 -1.64
N ILE A 117 -12.50 -4.50 -0.53
CA ILE A 117 -11.81 -3.68 0.47
C ILE A 117 -10.66 -2.90 -0.16
N LEU A 118 -9.82 -3.57 -0.95
CA LEU A 118 -8.68 -2.93 -1.62
C LEU A 118 -9.14 -1.83 -2.58
N SER A 119 -10.28 -2.00 -3.26
CA SER A 119 -10.84 -0.96 -4.13
C SER A 119 -11.31 0.29 -3.37
N GLU A 120 -11.60 0.16 -2.07
CA GLU A 120 -12.01 1.25 -1.20
C GLU A 120 -10.81 1.96 -0.55
N ILE A 121 -9.81 1.18 -0.11
CA ILE A 121 -8.69 1.72 0.68
C ILE A 121 -7.44 2.08 -0.16
N ILE A 122 -7.32 1.56 -1.39
CA ILE A 122 -6.16 1.80 -2.25
C ILE A 122 -6.48 2.79 -3.37
N ASN A 123 -5.63 3.80 -3.49
CA ASN A 123 -5.64 4.75 -4.59
C ASN A 123 -4.50 4.42 -5.58
N PRO A 124 -4.72 4.46 -6.91
CA PRO A 124 -3.66 4.22 -7.90
C PRO A 124 -2.41 5.12 -7.78
N SER A 125 -2.53 6.28 -7.12
CA SER A 125 -1.42 7.20 -6.84
C SER A 125 -0.60 6.82 -5.61
N MET A 126 -1.06 5.88 -4.78
CA MET A 126 -0.31 5.44 -3.60
C MET A 126 0.97 4.72 -4.00
N ASN A 127 2.06 5.04 -3.31
CA ASN A 127 3.27 4.23 -3.37
C ASN A 127 3.11 2.95 -2.53
N ASP A 128 4.02 1.99 -2.70
CA ASP A 128 3.88 0.68 -2.04
C ASP A 128 3.94 0.76 -0.51
N HIS A 129 4.66 1.76 0.06
CA HIS A 129 4.68 1.96 1.51
C HIS A 129 3.31 2.40 2.03
N GLU A 130 2.65 3.31 1.32
CA GLU A 130 1.30 3.79 1.65
C GLU A 130 0.27 2.68 1.52
N LYS A 131 0.38 1.84 0.48
CA LYS A 131 -0.48 0.67 0.31
C LYS A 131 -0.33 -0.31 1.46
N VAL A 132 0.90 -0.63 1.86
CA VAL A 132 1.16 -1.55 2.99
C VAL A 132 0.61 -0.97 4.28
N LYS A 133 0.78 0.33 4.53
CA LYS A 133 0.17 1.02 5.68
C LYS A 133 -1.36 0.96 5.63
N ALA A 134 -1.98 1.22 4.48
CA ALA A 134 -3.44 1.16 4.34
C ALA A 134 -3.99 -0.24 4.65
N VAL A 135 -3.32 -1.30 4.15
CA VAL A 135 -3.66 -2.69 4.47
C VAL A 135 -3.51 -2.97 5.96
N HIS A 136 -2.36 -2.63 6.55
CA HIS A 136 -2.10 -2.78 7.98
C HIS A 136 -3.17 -2.10 8.84
N ASP A 137 -3.42 -0.81 8.59
CA ASP A 137 -4.35 -0.01 9.38
C ASP A 137 -5.78 -0.55 9.26
N TYR A 138 -6.18 -0.98 8.06
CA TYR A 138 -7.49 -1.61 7.87
C TYR A 138 -7.64 -2.87 8.72
N ILE A 139 -6.66 -3.78 8.66
CA ILE A 139 -6.70 -5.04 9.40
C ILE A 139 -6.74 -4.77 10.91
N VAL A 140 -5.90 -3.86 11.41
CA VAL A 140 -5.83 -3.52 12.84
C VAL A 140 -7.11 -2.83 13.33
N LEU A 141 -7.77 -2.00 12.51
CA LEU A 141 -8.99 -1.30 12.91
C LEU A 141 -10.27 -2.14 12.81
N HIS A 142 -10.25 -3.23 12.04
CA HIS A 142 -11.44 -4.08 11.81
C HIS A 142 -11.28 -5.49 12.39
N GLY A 143 -10.08 -5.84 12.85
CA GLY A 143 -9.79 -7.08 13.55
C GLY A 143 -9.90 -6.93 15.05
N LYS A 144 -10.22 -8.04 15.72
CA LYS A 144 -10.08 -8.21 17.15
C LYS A 144 -9.48 -9.57 17.46
N TYR A 145 -8.44 -9.60 18.30
CA TYR A 145 -7.79 -10.86 18.66
C TYR A 145 -8.74 -11.85 19.35
N ASP A 146 -8.77 -13.09 18.88
CA ASP A 146 -9.57 -14.17 19.47
C ASP A 146 -8.86 -14.83 20.66
N GLU A 147 -9.15 -14.35 21.87
CA GLU A 147 -8.64 -14.95 23.12
C GLU A 147 -9.21 -16.36 23.40
N SER A 148 -10.26 -16.80 22.70
CA SER A 148 -10.83 -18.14 22.85
C SER A 148 -10.11 -19.22 22.02
N MET A 149 -9.23 -18.79 21.11
CA MET A 149 -8.46 -19.67 20.21
C MET A 149 -9.34 -20.65 19.43
N GLN A 150 -10.43 -20.16 18.83
CA GLN A 150 -11.34 -20.97 18.00
C GLN A 150 -11.34 -20.55 16.53
N LEU A 151 -11.01 -19.28 16.25
CA LEU A 151 -11.03 -18.69 14.92
C LEU A 151 -9.60 -18.44 14.44
N TYR A 152 -9.24 -19.04 13.31
CA TYR A 152 -7.85 -19.18 12.87
C TYR A 152 -7.58 -18.63 11.48
N SER A 153 -8.60 -18.35 10.67
CA SER A 153 -8.43 -17.99 9.27
C SER A 153 -8.60 -16.50 9.01
N ASP A 154 -8.07 -16.03 7.88
CA ASP A 154 -8.37 -14.68 7.38
C ASP A 154 -9.85 -14.53 7.00
N TYR A 155 -10.52 -15.63 6.62
CA TYR A 155 -11.96 -15.63 6.39
C TYR A 155 -12.76 -15.37 7.68
N ASP A 156 -12.34 -15.93 8.82
CA ASP A 156 -12.94 -15.64 10.12
C ASP A 156 -12.76 -14.16 10.47
N LEU A 157 -11.55 -13.62 10.25
CA LEU A 157 -11.26 -12.22 10.50
C LEU A 157 -12.11 -11.29 9.62
N LEU A 158 -12.27 -11.61 8.32
CA LEU A 158 -13.10 -10.84 7.39
C LEU A 158 -14.60 -10.90 7.71
N THR A 159 -15.11 -12.06 8.11
CA THR A 159 -16.57 -12.28 8.26
C THR A 159 -17.08 -12.07 9.67
N GLN A 160 -16.26 -12.35 10.68
CA GLN A 160 -16.62 -12.24 12.09
C GLN A 160 -15.91 -11.08 12.80
N GLY A 161 -14.90 -10.46 12.17
CA GLY A 161 -14.09 -9.41 12.75
C GLY A 161 -13.11 -9.93 13.81
N THR A 162 -12.85 -11.23 13.88
CA THR A 162 -11.99 -11.80 14.93
C THR A 162 -11.28 -13.09 14.49
N SER A 163 -10.02 -13.25 14.92
CA SER A 163 -9.16 -14.41 14.67
C SER A 163 -7.93 -14.39 15.59
N VAL A 164 -7.19 -15.49 15.68
CA VAL A 164 -5.82 -15.53 16.24
C VAL A 164 -4.78 -15.04 15.21
N CYS A 165 -3.50 -15.02 15.61
CA CYS A 165 -2.35 -14.55 14.82
C CYS A 165 -2.30 -15.11 13.39
N ASN A 166 -2.68 -16.37 13.18
CA ASN A 166 -2.74 -16.99 11.84
C ASN A 166 -3.66 -16.24 10.87
N GLY A 167 -4.86 -15.84 11.30
CA GLY A 167 -5.78 -15.10 10.43
C GLY A 167 -5.30 -13.69 10.10
N TYR A 168 -4.65 -13.01 11.05
CA TYR A 168 -4.03 -11.70 10.81
C TYR A 168 -2.89 -11.79 9.79
N ALA A 169 -1.98 -12.75 9.97
CA ALA A 169 -0.84 -12.93 9.09
C ALA A 169 -1.27 -13.38 7.68
N LEU A 170 -2.28 -14.24 7.58
CA LEU A 170 -2.88 -14.66 6.32
C LEU A 170 -3.59 -13.52 5.60
N LEU A 171 -4.37 -12.70 6.31
CA LEU A 171 -5.09 -11.59 5.68
C LEU A 171 -4.10 -10.57 5.11
N THR A 172 -3.06 -10.24 5.88
CA THR A 172 -1.95 -9.39 5.42
C THR A 172 -1.27 -9.98 4.19
N TYR A 173 -0.94 -11.28 4.23
CA TYR A 173 -0.32 -11.98 3.10
C TYR A 173 -1.19 -11.91 1.83
N ASN A 174 -2.47 -12.22 1.94
CA ASN A 174 -3.37 -12.27 0.78
C ASN A 174 -3.64 -10.87 0.21
N MET A 175 -3.86 -9.87 1.07
CA MET A 175 -4.07 -8.47 0.62
C MET A 175 -2.83 -7.89 -0.07
N LEU A 176 -1.62 -8.14 0.45
CA LEU A 176 -0.39 -7.62 -0.17
C LEU A 176 -0.05 -8.34 -1.48
N ASN A 177 -0.32 -9.66 -1.59
CA ASN A 177 -0.15 -10.37 -2.86
C ASN A 177 -1.11 -9.88 -3.94
N GLU A 178 -2.37 -9.57 -3.61
CA GLU A 178 -3.33 -8.97 -4.57
C GLU A 178 -2.83 -7.61 -5.09
N LEU A 179 -2.04 -6.89 -4.28
CA LEU A 179 -1.39 -5.63 -4.67
C LEU A 179 -0.04 -5.82 -5.38
N ASN A 180 0.39 -7.07 -5.63
CA ASN A 180 1.70 -7.42 -6.17
C ASN A 180 2.88 -6.91 -5.32
N ILE A 181 2.68 -6.78 -4.01
CA ILE A 181 3.74 -6.40 -3.06
C ILE A 181 4.33 -7.69 -2.47
N PRO A 182 5.63 -7.97 -2.67
CA PRO A 182 6.21 -9.22 -2.21
C PRO A 182 6.13 -9.36 -0.69
N VAL A 183 5.52 -10.46 -0.24
CA VAL A 183 5.30 -10.76 1.17
C VAL A 183 5.62 -12.23 1.45
N LYS A 184 6.17 -12.50 2.63
CA LYS A 184 6.44 -13.85 3.16
C LYS A 184 5.74 -13.99 4.52
N LEU A 185 5.33 -15.21 4.86
CA LEU A 185 4.93 -15.56 6.22
C LEU A 185 6.17 -16.02 6.99
N VAL A 186 6.23 -15.66 8.26
CA VAL A 186 7.27 -16.09 9.20
C VAL A 186 6.58 -16.72 10.38
N THR A 187 7.00 -17.92 10.77
CA THR A 187 6.58 -18.52 12.03
C THR A 187 7.73 -18.60 13.02
N GLY A 188 7.34 -18.78 14.27
CA GLY A 188 8.23 -19.12 15.35
C GLY A 188 7.54 -18.94 16.67
N THR A 189 8.19 -18.24 17.60
CA THR A 189 7.59 -17.92 18.89
C THR A 189 7.73 -16.44 19.21
N ALA A 190 6.79 -15.92 19.98
CA ALA A 190 6.84 -14.57 20.51
C ALA A 190 6.51 -14.62 22.00
N ASN A 191 7.41 -14.12 22.85
CA ASN A 191 7.36 -14.32 24.31
C ASN A 191 7.16 -15.79 24.77
N GLY A 192 7.66 -16.75 23.97
CA GLY A 192 7.61 -18.18 24.28
C GLY A 192 6.36 -18.93 23.80
N GLU A 193 5.38 -18.23 23.21
CA GLU A 193 4.17 -18.83 22.62
C GLU A 193 4.32 -18.94 21.09
N LEU A 194 3.71 -19.97 20.49
CA LEU A 194 3.71 -20.14 19.03
C LEU A 194 3.07 -18.91 18.35
N HIS A 195 3.75 -18.41 17.32
CA HIS A 195 3.35 -17.18 16.64
C HIS A 195 3.65 -17.19 15.15
N ILE A 196 2.89 -16.39 14.40
CA ILE A 196 3.06 -16.20 12.96
C ILE A 196 2.82 -14.74 12.60
N TRP A 197 3.68 -14.19 11.74
CA TRP A 197 3.65 -12.81 11.26
C TRP A 197 4.17 -12.75 9.82
N ASN A 198 4.46 -11.55 9.30
CA ASN A 198 4.87 -11.34 7.91
C ASN A 198 6.25 -10.69 7.77
N MET A 199 6.89 -10.90 6.62
CA MET A 199 7.93 -10.02 6.08
C MET A 199 7.48 -9.42 4.77
N VAL A 200 7.70 -8.12 4.59
CA VAL A 200 7.25 -7.35 3.41
C VAL A 200 8.45 -6.73 2.73
N LYS A 201 8.50 -6.81 1.40
CA LYS A 201 9.54 -6.16 0.59
C LYS A 201 9.08 -4.79 0.12
N LEU A 202 9.87 -3.77 0.39
CA LEU A 202 9.67 -2.39 -0.08
C LEU A 202 10.95 -1.89 -0.76
N GLY A 203 10.88 -1.68 -2.08
CA GLY A 203 12.07 -1.48 -2.92
C GLY A 203 13.01 -2.69 -2.85
N ASP A 204 14.26 -2.45 -2.45
CA ASP A 204 15.28 -3.51 -2.33
C ASP A 204 15.34 -4.15 -0.93
N TRP A 205 14.56 -3.65 0.02
CA TRP A 205 14.68 -4.01 1.44
C TRP A 205 13.50 -4.84 1.93
N TRP A 206 13.77 -5.78 2.84
CA TRP A 206 12.76 -6.55 3.55
C TRP A 206 12.62 -6.06 4.99
N PHE A 207 11.39 -6.12 5.50
CA PHE A 207 11.04 -5.69 6.85
C PHE A 207 10.03 -6.65 7.49
N HIS A 208 10.10 -6.82 8.81
CA HIS A 208 9.11 -7.56 9.58
C HIS A 208 7.86 -6.72 9.82
N LEU A 209 6.68 -7.33 9.66
CA LEU A 209 5.39 -6.74 9.95
C LEU A 209 4.57 -7.75 10.75
N ASP A 210 4.20 -7.38 11.97
CA ASP A 210 3.28 -8.16 12.79
C ASP A 210 2.01 -7.37 13.06
N THR A 211 1.00 -7.56 12.21
CA THR A 211 -0.33 -6.95 12.39
C THR A 211 -1.01 -7.38 13.68
N THR A 212 -0.72 -8.57 14.19
CA THR A 212 -1.34 -9.10 15.41
C THR A 212 -0.88 -8.30 16.62
N TRP A 213 0.43 -8.09 16.76
CA TRP A 213 0.99 -7.31 17.89
C TRP A 213 0.88 -5.79 17.70
N ASN A 214 0.40 -5.35 16.53
CA ASN A 214 -0.04 -3.97 16.30
C ASN A 214 -1.52 -3.73 16.61
N ASP A 215 -2.30 -4.77 16.89
CA ASP A 215 -3.67 -4.68 17.40
C ASP A 215 -3.66 -4.56 18.95
N PRO A 216 -4.00 -3.39 19.53
CA PRO A 216 -3.91 -3.18 20.97
C PRO A 216 -4.92 -4.02 21.77
N LEU A 217 -4.47 -4.57 22.90
CA LEU A 217 -5.34 -5.23 23.88
C LEU A 217 -5.47 -4.40 25.17
N PRO A 218 -6.68 -4.13 25.68
CA PRO A 218 -7.98 -4.39 25.04
C PRO A 218 -8.15 -3.55 23.78
N ASP A 219 -9.00 -4.01 22.86
CA ASP A 219 -9.34 -3.25 21.66
C ASP A 219 -9.88 -1.86 22.03
N VAL A 220 -9.22 -0.84 21.47
CA VAL A 220 -9.47 0.58 21.73
C VAL A 220 -9.70 1.36 20.42
N ASN A 221 -9.98 0.69 19.30
CA ASN A 221 -10.15 1.29 17.97
C ASN A 221 -8.98 2.23 17.61
N ARG A 222 -7.75 1.76 17.82
CA ARG A 222 -6.53 2.51 17.51
C ARG A 222 -5.49 1.59 16.88
N VAL A 223 -4.72 2.14 15.97
CA VAL A 223 -3.59 1.45 15.36
C VAL A 223 -2.32 1.66 16.19
N SER A 224 -1.60 0.58 16.46
CA SER A 224 -0.22 0.62 16.93
C SER A 224 0.74 0.41 15.76
N TYR A 225 1.98 0.90 15.88
CA TYR A 225 3.05 0.70 14.89
C TYR A 225 4.31 0.13 15.55
N ASN A 226 4.19 -0.45 16.74
CA ASN A 226 5.33 -0.96 17.49
C ASN A 226 6.04 -2.13 16.78
N TYR A 227 5.30 -2.91 15.99
CA TYR A 227 5.82 -4.04 15.21
C TYR A 227 5.63 -3.82 13.70
N TYR A 228 5.76 -2.56 13.28
CA TYR A 228 5.58 -2.15 11.88
C TYR A 228 6.93 -1.91 11.21
N MET A 229 7.24 -2.70 10.17
CA MET A 229 8.45 -2.61 9.35
C MET A 229 9.76 -2.65 10.15
N LEU A 230 9.91 -3.66 11.01
CA LEU A 230 11.08 -3.84 11.86
C LEU A 230 12.26 -4.54 11.14
N THR A 231 13.46 -4.24 11.60
CA THR A 231 14.67 -5.02 11.27
C THR A 231 14.73 -6.34 12.06
N ASP A 232 15.60 -7.26 11.63
CA ASP A 232 15.92 -8.50 12.37
C ASP A 232 16.36 -8.17 13.80
N LYS A 233 17.21 -7.15 13.97
CA LYS A 233 17.68 -6.70 15.28
C LYS A 233 16.55 -6.21 16.19
N GLU A 234 15.49 -5.65 15.61
CA GLU A 234 14.36 -5.11 16.35
C GLU A 234 13.35 -6.19 16.72
N ILE A 235 12.94 -7.02 15.77
CA ILE A 235 11.95 -8.07 15.99
C ILE A 235 12.49 -9.20 16.89
N LEU A 236 13.77 -9.56 16.77
CA LEU A 236 14.37 -10.68 17.52
C LEU A 236 14.61 -10.38 19.01
N LYS A 237 14.15 -9.23 19.52
CA LYS A 237 14.20 -8.91 20.96
C LYS A 237 13.20 -9.74 21.76
N ASP A 238 12.07 -10.07 21.16
CA ASP A 238 10.96 -10.80 21.78
C ASP A 238 10.35 -11.89 20.86
N HIS A 239 10.73 -11.90 19.58
CA HIS A 239 10.42 -12.98 18.64
C HIS A 239 11.62 -13.90 18.39
N ILE A 240 11.33 -15.16 18.12
CA ILE A 240 12.29 -16.16 17.67
C ILE A 240 11.72 -16.75 16.38
N ILE A 241 12.52 -16.79 15.33
CA ILE A 241 12.16 -17.38 14.03
C ILE A 241 12.46 -18.88 14.07
N ASP A 242 11.56 -19.70 13.54
CA ASP A 242 11.77 -21.14 13.40
C ASP A 242 12.96 -21.46 12.48
N GLU A 243 13.65 -22.57 12.77
CA GLU A 243 14.73 -23.06 11.92
C GLU A 243 14.20 -23.60 10.58
N GLY A 244 15.02 -23.52 9.53
CA GLY A 244 14.69 -24.09 8.21
C GLY A 244 13.98 -23.13 7.24
N LEU A 245 13.81 -21.87 7.63
CA LEU A 245 13.19 -20.85 6.78
C LEU A 245 14.14 -20.16 5.82
N ASP A 246 13.77 -20.15 4.55
CA ASP A 246 14.40 -19.34 3.52
C ASP A 246 13.84 -17.91 3.55
N LEU A 247 14.32 -17.13 4.52
CA LEU A 247 13.97 -15.73 4.70
C LEU A 247 15.12 -14.81 4.29
N PRO A 248 14.79 -13.68 3.62
CA PRO A 248 15.75 -12.62 3.38
C PRO A 248 16.09 -11.89 4.68
N GLU A 249 17.26 -11.26 4.73
CA GLU A 249 17.68 -10.42 5.87
C GLU A 249 16.92 -9.08 5.90
N ALA A 250 16.49 -8.65 7.08
CA ALA A 250 15.89 -7.33 7.32
C ALA A 250 16.87 -6.43 8.08
N SER A 251 17.81 -5.80 7.39
CA SER A 251 18.92 -5.04 8.01
C SER A 251 18.77 -3.51 7.95
N LYS A 252 17.95 -2.98 7.03
CA LYS A 252 17.76 -1.55 6.85
C LYS A 252 16.73 -1.02 7.85
N SER A 253 17.06 0.02 8.61
CA SER A 253 16.06 0.71 9.45
C SER A 253 15.01 1.38 8.57
N TYR A 254 13.73 1.15 8.88
CA TYR A 254 12.64 1.74 8.10
C TYR A 254 12.58 3.26 8.23
N TYR A 255 12.96 3.82 9.39
CA TYR A 255 13.12 5.27 9.56
C TYR A 255 14.15 5.84 8.58
N GLU A 256 15.36 5.25 8.52
CA GLU A 256 16.40 5.70 7.59
C GLU A 256 15.95 5.58 6.14
N TYR A 257 15.22 4.51 5.82
CA TYR A 257 14.71 4.30 4.47
C TYR A 257 13.65 5.34 4.07
N LEU A 258 12.67 5.61 4.92
CA LEU A 258 11.68 6.67 4.68
C LEU A 258 12.32 8.05 4.59
N LYS A 259 13.38 8.30 5.37
CA LYS A 259 14.15 9.55 5.31
C LYS A 259 14.87 9.73 3.99
N GLU A 260 15.50 8.68 3.46
CA GLU A 260 16.13 8.68 2.12
C GLU A 260 15.11 8.97 1.01
N LEU A 261 13.89 8.42 1.15
CA LEU A 261 12.79 8.66 0.22
C LEU A 261 12.08 10.02 0.44
N SER A 262 12.45 10.77 1.47
CA SER A 262 11.76 12.01 1.89
C SER A 262 10.28 11.82 2.25
N TYR A 263 9.91 10.63 2.74
CA TYR A 263 8.53 10.25 3.10
C TYR A 263 8.13 10.72 4.51
N ASN A 264 8.17 12.05 4.72
CA ASN A 264 7.91 12.69 6.03
C ASN A 264 6.51 12.38 6.60
N LYS A 265 5.52 12.20 5.72
CA LYS A 265 4.17 11.81 6.13
C LYS A 265 4.18 10.46 6.84
N LEU A 266 4.73 9.44 6.18
CA LEU A 266 4.80 8.09 6.73
C LEU A 266 5.60 8.08 8.02
N LEU A 267 6.72 8.82 8.08
CA LEU A 267 7.49 8.98 9.31
C LEU A 267 6.61 9.45 10.47
N MET A 268 5.77 10.46 10.25
CA MET A 268 4.95 11.01 11.32
C MET A 268 3.73 10.13 11.63
N GLU A 269 3.05 9.58 10.63
CA GLU A 269 1.88 8.72 10.84
C GLU A 269 2.22 7.39 11.55
N THR A 270 3.41 6.84 11.29
CA THR A 270 3.90 5.64 11.98
C THR A 270 4.70 5.96 13.25
N GLY A 271 4.82 7.24 13.62
CA GLY A 271 5.54 7.70 14.80
C GLY A 271 7.07 7.53 14.76
N LEU A 272 7.63 7.30 13.57
CA LEU A 272 9.07 7.20 13.33
C LEU A 272 9.77 8.56 13.25
N ASP A 273 9.02 9.66 13.08
CA ASP A 273 9.55 11.02 13.19
C ASP A 273 10.26 11.26 14.53
N VAL A 274 9.93 10.47 15.55
CA VAL A 274 10.59 10.51 16.86
C VAL A 274 12.11 10.31 16.80
N TYR A 275 12.62 9.63 15.76
CA TYR A 275 14.05 9.39 15.57
C TYR A 275 14.80 10.59 14.99
N ASP A 276 14.10 11.62 14.50
CA ASP A 276 14.74 12.86 14.10
C ASP A 276 15.35 13.61 15.30
N ASP A 277 16.49 14.25 15.07
CA ASP A 277 17.16 15.06 16.09
C ASP A 277 16.27 16.19 16.64
N VAL A 278 15.40 16.75 15.79
CA VAL A 278 14.43 17.79 16.19
C VAL A 278 13.38 17.27 17.18
N ASN A 279 13.22 15.95 17.27
CA ASN A 279 12.31 15.27 18.20
C ASN A 279 13.07 14.56 19.33
N THR A 280 14.36 14.85 19.50
CA THR A 280 15.22 14.26 20.54
C THR A 280 15.62 15.30 21.59
N ALA A 281 15.07 15.18 22.80
CA ALA A 281 15.39 16.02 23.94
C ALA A 281 16.54 15.44 24.78
N LYS A 282 17.69 16.12 24.77
CA LYS A 282 18.85 15.77 25.61
C LYS A 282 18.85 16.53 26.94
N THR A 283 18.22 17.71 26.97
CA THR A 283 18.09 18.57 28.15
C THR A 283 16.64 18.96 28.41
N GLU A 284 16.35 19.48 29.60
CA GLU A 284 15.04 20.05 29.95
C GLU A 284 14.62 21.19 29.02
N LYS A 285 15.60 21.99 28.55
CA LYS A 285 15.36 23.08 27.61
C LYS A 285 14.93 22.53 26.25
N ASP A 286 15.58 21.47 25.77
CA ASP A 286 15.20 20.82 24.52
C ASP A 286 13.78 20.26 24.62
N LEU A 287 13.48 19.53 25.71
CA LEU A 287 12.15 18.98 25.96
C LEU A 287 11.07 20.07 25.92
N SER A 288 11.30 21.17 26.64
CA SER A 288 10.37 22.31 26.67
C SER A 288 10.16 22.93 25.29
N ASN A 289 11.21 23.11 24.50
CA ASN A 289 11.13 23.73 23.17
C ASN A 289 10.38 22.83 22.17
N ILE A 290 10.70 21.53 22.15
CA ILE A 290 10.08 20.55 21.27
C ILE A 290 8.58 20.45 21.59
N LEU A 291 8.24 20.37 22.88
CA LEU A 291 6.86 20.31 23.34
C LEU A 291 6.06 21.56 22.97
N GLU A 292 6.63 22.74 23.18
CA GLU A 292 5.98 24.01 22.83
C GLU A 292 5.70 24.12 21.32
N TYR A 293 6.64 23.65 20.49
CA TYR A 293 6.45 23.61 19.04
C TYR A 293 5.35 22.60 18.64
N LYS A 294 5.44 21.35 19.11
CA LYS A 294 4.46 20.31 18.75
C LYS A 294 3.05 20.65 19.24
N ILE A 295 2.89 21.17 20.47
CA ILE A 295 1.55 21.50 21.01
C ILE A 295 0.87 22.64 20.24
N SER A 296 1.63 23.53 19.60
CA SER A 296 1.08 24.65 18.81
C SER A 296 0.25 24.19 17.60
N HIS A 297 0.43 22.93 17.17
CA HIS A 297 -0.34 22.27 16.11
C HIS A 297 -1.51 21.43 16.64
N ARG A 298 -1.71 21.43 17.96
CA ARG A 298 -2.79 20.73 18.68
C ARG A 298 -2.98 19.23 18.33
N PRO A 299 -1.92 18.40 18.37
CA PRO A 299 -2.04 16.97 18.14
C PRO A 299 -2.62 16.23 19.35
N LEU A 300 -3.41 15.18 19.13
CA LEU A 300 -3.89 14.32 20.23
C LEU A 300 -2.76 13.55 20.92
N ARG A 301 -1.66 13.29 20.21
CA ARG A 301 -0.49 12.59 20.72
C ARG A 301 0.79 13.33 20.34
N ILE A 302 1.74 13.42 21.27
CA ILE A 302 3.10 13.89 21.01
C ILE A 302 4.07 12.79 21.40
N SER A 303 4.93 12.38 20.47
CA SER A 303 6.01 11.42 20.72
C SER A 303 7.36 12.13 20.62
N ILE A 304 8.23 11.89 21.62
CA ILE A 304 9.56 12.52 21.74
C ILE A 304 10.56 11.49 22.24
N ARG A 305 11.78 11.47 21.68
CA ARG A 305 12.92 10.74 22.26
C ARG A 305 13.55 11.58 23.35
N ILE A 306 13.67 11.04 24.55
CA ILE A 306 14.25 11.76 25.69
C ILE A 306 15.46 11.02 26.24
N SER A 307 16.50 11.78 26.62
CA SER A 307 17.66 11.20 27.29
C SER A 307 17.23 10.48 28.57
N LYS A 308 17.79 9.30 28.82
CA LYS A 308 17.55 8.53 30.06
C LYS A 308 17.97 9.27 31.33
N SER A 309 18.75 10.35 31.20
CA SER A 309 19.14 11.23 32.32
C SER A 309 18.06 12.22 32.75
N LEU A 310 17.00 12.44 31.95
CA LEU A 310 15.92 13.35 32.32
C LEU A 310 15.01 12.69 33.35
N SER A 311 14.76 13.39 34.46
CA SER A 311 13.95 12.86 35.56
C SER A 311 12.45 12.95 35.25
N GLN A 312 11.66 12.19 36.00
CA GLN A 312 10.21 12.27 35.95
C GLN A 312 9.70 13.68 36.34
N ASP A 313 10.37 14.36 37.27
CA ASP A 313 10.05 15.74 37.65
C ASP A 313 10.26 16.72 36.49
N THR A 314 11.32 16.53 35.68
CA THR A 314 11.54 17.34 34.48
C THR A 314 10.38 17.20 33.49
N ILE A 315 9.89 15.98 33.27
CA ILE A 315 8.74 15.71 32.41
C ILE A 315 7.48 16.38 32.97
N TYR A 316 7.20 16.19 34.27
CA TYR A 316 6.05 16.79 34.94
C TYR A 316 6.06 18.33 34.88
N ASN A 317 7.22 18.95 35.10
CA ASN A 317 7.38 20.40 35.04
C ASN A 317 7.13 20.93 33.62
N ALA A 318 7.66 20.26 32.60
CA ALA A 318 7.43 20.61 31.20
C ALA A 318 5.94 20.55 30.85
N MET A 319 5.25 19.46 31.22
CA MET A 319 3.81 19.31 31.00
C MET A 319 2.98 20.36 31.74
N SER A 320 3.30 20.63 33.01
CA SER A 320 2.61 21.64 33.83
C SER A 320 2.75 23.04 33.25
N LYS A 321 3.92 23.34 32.65
CA LYS A 321 4.15 24.60 31.94
C LYS A 321 3.29 24.73 30.68
N LEU A 322 3.10 23.65 29.92
CA LEU A 322 2.17 23.68 28.77
C LEU A 322 0.73 23.93 29.23
N LEU A 323 0.26 23.19 30.25
CA LEU A 323 -1.09 23.32 30.78
C LEU A 323 -1.39 24.73 31.31
N SER A 324 -0.41 25.38 31.95
CA SER A 324 -0.57 26.74 32.48
C SER A 324 -0.49 27.82 31.41
N LYS A 325 0.23 27.58 30.31
CA LYS A 325 0.41 28.55 29.22
C LYS A 325 -0.72 28.51 28.18
N HIS A 326 -1.30 27.33 27.95
CA HIS A 326 -2.24 27.08 26.86
C HIS A 326 -3.63 26.72 27.41
N ASP A 327 -4.49 27.72 27.50
CA ASP A 327 -5.82 27.61 28.12
C ASP A 327 -6.80 26.68 27.38
N TYR A 328 -6.52 26.31 26.13
CA TYR A 328 -7.32 25.38 25.34
C TYR A 328 -7.06 23.90 25.68
N ILE A 329 -6.01 23.59 26.45
CA ILE A 329 -5.69 22.24 26.89
C ILE A 329 -6.45 21.92 28.17
N SER A 330 -7.12 20.77 28.21
CA SER A 330 -7.84 20.27 29.38
C SER A 330 -6.98 19.34 30.23
N LEU A 331 -6.23 18.44 29.59
CA LEU A 331 -5.42 17.43 30.26
C LEU A 331 -4.22 17.09 29.38
N ILE A 332 -3.07 16.86 30.01
CA ILE A 332 -1.94 16.16 29.39
C ILE A 332 -1.60 14.99 30.30
N SER A 333 -1.57 13.79 29.75
CA SER A 333 -1.05 12.59 30.40
C SER A 333 0.13 12.04 29.61
N TYR A 334 0.88 11.12 30.19
CA TYR A 334 1.95 10.41 29.47
C TYR A 334 1.94 8.93 29.79
N GLY A 335 2.34 8.14 28.80
CA GLY A 335 2.45 6.68 28.92
C GLY A 335 3.74 6.25 29.63
N GLN A 336 3.93 4.94 29.72
CA GLN A 336 5.17 4.37 30.23
C GLN A 336 6.37 4.79 29.37
N LEU A 337 7.50 5.05 30.03
CA LEU A 337 8.77 5.31 29.37
C LEU A 337 9.40 3.99 28.91
N ASN A 338 9.32 3.72 27.61
CA ASN A 338 9.92 2.54 27.00
C ASN A 338 11.25 2.92 26.36
N SER A 339 12.24 2.02 26.39
CA SER A 339 13.48 2.25 25.65
C SER A 339 13.18 2.27 24.15
N ASP A 340 13.85 3.14 23.41
CA ASP A 340 13.77 3.13 21.95
C ASP A 340 14.47 1.91 21.34
N SER A 341 14.43 1.76 20.01
CA SER A 341 15.03 0.60 19.36
C SER A 341 16.54 0.51 19.53
N THR A 342 17.24 1.62 19.77
CA THR A 342 18.68 1.66 20.04
C THR A 342 19.03 1.31 21.48
N GLY A 343 18.09 1.49 22.41
CA GLY A 343 18.30 1.31 23.84
C GLY A 343 18.98 2.50 24.52
N GLU A 344 19.27 3.58 23.78
CA GLU A 344 19.99 4.75 24.30
C GLU A 344 19.04 5.79 24.91
N TYR A 345 17.80 5.87 24.41
CA TYR A 345 16.81 6.88 24.83
C TYR A 345 15.55 6.22 25.37
N TYR A 346 14.68 7.02 25.99
CA TYR A 346 13.27 6.64 26.20
C TYR A 346 12.38 7.30 25.16
N ILE A 347 11.30 6.63 24.76
CA ILE A 347 10.19 7.24 24.04
C ILE A 347 9.17 7.77 25.04
N LEU A 348 9.01 9.09 25.08
CA LEU A 348 7.96 9.77 25.82
C LEU A 348 6.75 9.98 24.90
N ASN A 349 5.63 9.34 25.23
CA ASN A 349 4.35 9.54 24.56
C ASN A 349 3.45 10.38 25.47
N LEU A 350 3.13 11.61 25.06
CA LEU A 350 2.12 12.45 25.69
C LEU A 350 0.79 12.30 24.97
N TYR A 351 -0.30 12.32 25.73
CA TYR A 351 -1.68 12.32 25.24
C TYR A 351 -2.38 13.59 25.69
N ASN A 352 -2.91 14.35 24.74
CA ASN A 352 -3.52 15.65 24.97
C ASN A 352 -5.04 15.54 24.86
N THR A 353 -5.75 16.10 25.83
CA THR A 353 -7.20 16.34 25.74
C THR A 353 -7.43 17.84 25.69
N TYR A 354 -8.23 18.29 24.73
CA TYR A 354 -8.59 19.70 24.57
C TYR A 354 -9.94 19.98 25.23
N LYS A 355 -10.15 21.23 25.66
CA LYS A 355 -11.42 21.64 26.29
C LYS A 355 -12.58 21.65 25.31
N GLU A 356 -12.29 21.96 24.04
CA GLU A 356 -13.23 21.95 22.94
C GLU A 356 -12.58 21.21 21.77
N THR A 357 -13.21 20.11 21.34
CA THR A 357 -12.87 19.40 20.11
C THR A 357 -13.85 19.82 19.02
N PRO A 358 -13.39 20.12 17.79
CA PRO A 358 -14.32 20.47 16.73
C PRO A 358 -15.21 19.28 16.36
N GLU A 359 -16.34 19.56 15.73
CA GLU A 359 -17.18 18.53 15.09
C GLU A 359 -16.63 18.14 13.72
N SER A 360 -16.02 19.11 13.02
CA SER A 360 -15.40 18.92 11.72
C SER A 360 -14.35 19.99 11.45
N ILE A 361 -13.51 19.73 10.45
CA ILE A 361 -12.70 20.76 9.80
C ILE A 361 -13.24 20.98 8.39
N VAL A 362 -13.26 22.24 7.97
CA VAL A 362 -13.68 22.65 6.63
C VAL A 362 -12.63 23.56 6.03
N HIS A 363 -12.56 23.58 4.71
CA HIS A 363 -11.63 24.41 3.97
C HIS A 363 -12.38 25.31 2.98
N ASP A 364 -11.77 26.43 2.59
CA ASP A 364 -12.37 27.42 1.67
C ASP A 364 -12.08 27.18 0.19
N PHE A 365 -11.60 26.00 -0.13
CA PHE A 365 -11.21 25.61 -1.47
C PHE A 365 -12.07 24.39 -1.86
N SER A 366 -12.57 24.26 -3.10
CA SER A 366 -13.50 23.17 -3.46
C SER A 366 -12.86 21.79 -3.30
N LYS A 367 -13.68 20.75 -3.04
CA LYS A 367 -13.20 19.34 -3.04
C LYS A 367 -12.62 18.91 -4.40
N LYS A 368 -12.86 19.72 -5.44
CA LYS A 368 -12.27 19.63 -6.77
C LYS A 368 -11.67 20.97 -7.13
N ILE A 369 -10.39 21.13 -6.89
CA ILE A 369 -9.63 22.27 -7.40
C ILE A 369 -8.69 21.76 -8.46
N TYR A 370 -8.74 22.43 -9.59
CA TYR A 370 -7.80 22.21 -10.67
C TYR A 370 -6.71 23.25 -10.48
N ASN A 371 -5.53 22.80 -10.03
CA ASN A 371 -4.44 23.75 -9.90
C ASN A 371 -3.98 24.17 -11.28
N THR A 372 -4.15 25.45 -11.57
CA THR A 372 -3.57 26.11 -12.75
C THR A 372 -2.08 26.36 -12.51
N ALA A 373 -1.29 25.29 -12.60
CA ALA A 373 0.17 25.17 -12.73
C ALA A 373 1.14 26.07 -11.90
N THR A 374 0.68 26.98 -11.03
CA THR A 374 1.58 27.90 -10.32
C THR A 374 1.36 27.91 -8.81
N ASP A 375 0.23 28.42 -8.31
CA ASP A 375 -0.10 28.34 -6.88
C ASP A 375 -1.60 28.55 -6.64
N PHE A 376 -2.07 28.26 -5.43
CA PHE A 376 -3.36 28.72 -4.93
C PHE A 376 -3.29 28.95 -3.42
N LYS A 377 -4.14 29.86 -2.92
CA LYS A 377 -4.27 30.13 -1.47
C LYS A 377 -5.41 29.32 -0.86
N PHE A 378 -5.28 28.97 0.41
CA PHE A 378 -6.30 28.29 1.19
C PHE A 378 -6.39 28.78 2.63
N ASN A 379 -7.54 28.55 3.24
CA ASN A 379 -7.81 28.62 4.66
C ASN A 379 -8.48 27.33 5.14
N VAL A 380 -8.15 26.94 6.37
CA VAL A 380 -8.78 25.84 7.09
C VAL A 380 -9.48 26.36 8.33
N TYR A 381 -10.65 25.82 8.62
CA TYR A 381 -11.49 26.22 9.74
C TYR A 381 -11.95 25.02 10.55
N ALA A 382 -11.94 25.15 11.87
CA ALA A 382 -12.59 24.23 12.79
C ALA A 382 -14.02 24.68 13.06
N MET A 383 -14.96 23.73 13.02
CA MET A 383 -16.39 23.94 13.29
C MET A 383 -16.73 23.43 14.70
N TYR A 384 -17.30 24.31 15.53
CA TYR A 384 -17.76 24.02 16.89
C TYR A 384 -19.24 24.42 17.00
N GLY A 385 -20.16 23.52 16.61
CA GLY A 385 -21.53 23.90 16.28
C GLY A 385 -21.55 25.05 15.26
N ASP A 386 -22.22 26.16 15.60
CA ASP A 386 -22.31 27.34 14.73
C ASP A 386 -21.03 28.20 14.68
N LYS A 387 -20.03 27.92 15.52
CA LYS A 387 -18.79 28.71 15.60
C LYS A 387 -17.75 28.18 14.61
N LYS A 388 -17.36 29.03 13.64
CA LYS A 388 -16.29 28.78 12.66
C LYS A 388 -14.99 29.50 13.07
N THR A 389 -13.92 28.75 13.32
CA THR A 389 -12.62 29.30 13.77
C THR A 389 -11.54 29.05 12.73
N ASN A 390 -10.81 30.08 12.26
CA ASN A 390 -9.69 29.89 11.33
C ASN A 390 -8.50 29.24 12.07
N ILE A 391 -8.07 28.08 11.60
CA ILE A 391 -7.00 27.26 12.18
C ILE A 391 -5.84 27.04 11.19
N THR A 392 -5.77 27.81 10.11
CA THR A 392 -4.81 27.62 9.00
C THR A 392 -3.34 27.60 9.46
N LYS A 393 -3.00 28.27 10.57
CA LYS A 393 -1.64 28.28 11.14
C LYS A 393 -1.36 27.15 12.13
N ASN A 394 -2.40 26.43 12.56
CA ASN A 394 -2.32 25.40 13.59
C ASN A 394 -2.59 23.99 13.03
N VAL A 395 -3.09 23.90 11.81
CA VAL A 395 -3.38 22.63 11.14
C VAL A 395 -2.07 21.98 10.70
N LEU A 396 -1.93 20.68 10.95
CA LEU A 396 -0.87 19.89 10.34
C LEU A 396 -1.27 19.59 8.90
N ILE A 397 -0.35 19.82 7.98
CA ILE A 397 -0.59 19.64 6.55
C ILE A 397 0.48 18.69 6.02
N TYR A 398 0.01 17.58 5.46
CA TYR A 398 0.87 16.63 4.79
C TYR A 398 0.72 16.85 3.28
N PRO A 399 1.78 17.26 2.57
CA PRO A 399 1.93 16.78 1.21
C PRO A 399 2.40 15.32 1.25
N TYR A 400 1.92 14.57 0.28
CA TYR A 400 2.34 13.20 -0.02
C TYR A 400 3.48 13.18 -1.07
N ASP A 401 3.75 14.33 -1.72
CA ASP A 401 4.78 14.49 -2.75
C ASP A 401 5.46 15.87 -2.60
N SER A 402 6.58 15.95 -1.88
CA SER A 402 7.35 17.21 -1.71
C SER A 402 8.08 17.67 -2.98
N ASP A 403 8.27 16.75 -3.93
CA ASP A 403 8.91 17.01 -5.22
C ASP A 403 7.92 17.62 -6.21
N GLY A 404 6.63 17.30 -6.06
CA GLY A 404 5.52 17.86 -6.80
C GLY A 404 4.87 19.08 -6.15
N ILE A 405 4.90 19.23 -4.81
CA ILE A 405 4.20 20.30 -4.09
C ILE A 405 5.12 21.07 -3.13
N SER A 406 4.82 22.36 -2.93
CA SER A 406 5.31 23.12 -1.78
C SER A 406 4.17 23.86 -1.09
N ILE A 407 4.10 23.76 0.24
CA ILE A 407 3.07 24.42 1.04
C ILE A 407 3.74 25.42 1.97
N TYR A 408 3.37 26.69 1.86
CA TYR A 408 3.91 27.74 2.71
C TYR A 408 2.84 28.78 3.02
N ASN A 409 2.60 29.03 4.31
CA ASN A 409 1.75 30.12 4.81
C ASN A 409 0.37 30.20 4.11
N GLY A 410 -0.34 29.08 4.04
CA GLY A 410 -1.67 29.01 3.40
C GLY A 410 -1.65 29.10 1.87
N THR A 411 -0.50 28.80 1.24
CA THR A 411 -0.35 28.74 -0.22
C THR A 411 0.22 27.38 -0.62
N VAL A 412 -0.37 26.75 -1.62
CA VAL A 412 0.12 25.51 -2.25
C VAL A 412 0.65 25.86 -3.64
N THR A 413 1.87 25.43 -3.94
CA THR A 413 2.55 25.58 -5.24
C THR A 413 2.75 24.20 -5.83
N PHE A 414 2.42 24.00 -7.11
CA PHE A 414 2.62 22.74 -7.81
C PHE A 414 3.80 22.88 -8.77
N LYS A 415 4.74 21.95 -8.67
CA LYS A 415 5.94 21.86 -9.49
C LYS A 415 5.72 20.97 -10.71
N LYS A 416 4.77 20.03 -10.64
CA LYS A 416 4.45 19.05 -11.68
C LYS A 416 2.93 18.88 -11.82
N PRO A 417 2.44 18.42 -12.99
CA PRO A 417 1.05 18.04 -13.14
C PRO A 417 0.84 16.66 -12.51
N GLY A 418 -0.33 16.45 -11.92
CA GLY A 418 -0.58 15.26 -11.11
C GLY A 418 -1.89 15.33 -10.34
N SER A 419 -2.34 14.17 -9.87
CA SER A 419 -3.37 14.09 -8.82
C SER A 419 -2.68 14.06 -7.46
N TYR A 420 -2.98 15.03 -6.62
CA TYR A 420 -2.34 15.23 -5.33
C TYR A 420 -3.37 15.18 -4.22
N THR A 421 -3.16 14.32 -3.23
CA THR A 421 -3.94 14.33 -2.01
C THR A 421 -3.24 15.19 -0.97
N ILE A 422 -3.93 16.16 -0.40
CA ILE A 422 -3.45 16.98 0.72
C ILE A 422 -4.32 16.65 1.92
N GLN A 423 -3.70 16.25 3.03
CA GLN A 423 -4.39 15.93 4.26
C GLN A 423 -4.16 17.02 5.30
N PHE A 424 -5.26 17.44 5.91
CA PHE A 424 -5.31 18.39 7.00
C PHE A 424 -5.65 17.64 8.28
N GLU A 425 -4.88 17.85 9.33
CA GLU A 425 -5.18 17.32 10.66
C GLU A 425 -5.24 18.42 11.71
N TYR A 426 -6.27 18.38 12.54
CA TYR A 426 -6.38 19.25 13.71
C TYR A 426 -7.14 18.54 14.83
N GLN A 427 -6.51 18.39 16.00
CA GLN A 427 -7.07 17.68 17.16
C GLN A 427 -7.58 16.26 16.84
N GLY A 428 -6.87 15.57 15.93
CA GLY A 428 -7.22 14.21 15.48
C GLY A 428 -8.34 14.13 14.45
N ILE A 429 -8.99 15.25 14.11
CA ILE A 429 -9.89 15.30 12.96
C ILE A 429 -9.03 15.45 11.71
N GLN A 430 -9.22 14.53 10.77
CA GLN A 430 -8.53 14.52 9.50
C GLN A 430 -9.53 14.77 8.37
N GLU A 431 -9.17 15.64 7.42
CA GLU A 431 -9.89 15.84 6.16
C GLU A 431 -8.86 15.84 5.05
N ALA A 432 -9.10 15.05 4.01
CA ALA A 432 -8.26 15.02 2.83
C ALA A 432 -8.97 15.69 1.66
N VAL A 433 -8.20 16.38 0.82
CA VAL A 433 -8.64 16.87 -0.49
C VAL A 433 -7.77 16.27 -1.57
N THR A 434 -8.39 15.87 -2.68
CA THR A 434 -7.67 15.56 -3.92
C THR A 434 -7.71 16.77 -4.84
N ILE A 435 -6.54 17.15 -5.34
CA ILE A 435 -6.33 18.30 -6.21
C ILE A 435 -5.62 17.81 -7.45
N THR A 436 -6.20 18.08 -8.61
CA THR A 436 -5.57 17.73 -9.88
C THR A 436 -4.87 18.97 -10.41
N ALA A 437 -3.54 18.94 -10.43
CA ALA A 437 -2.73 20.01 -11.02
C ALA A 437 -2.50 19.72 -12.49
N LEU A 438 -2.90 20.66 -13.35
CA LEU A 438 -2.77 20.54 -14.80
C LEU A 438 -2.12 21.81 -15.35
N ASN A 439 -1.64 21.71 -16.60
CA ASN A 439 -1.16 22.89 -17.30
C ASN A 439 -2.27 23.93 -17.46
N SER A 440 -2.08 25.12 -16.89
CA SER A 440 -3.03 26.22 -16.96
C SER A 440 -3.28 26.71 -18.39
N GLN A 441 -2.34 26.51 -19.31
CA GLN A 441 -2.46 26.88 -20.71
C GLN A 441 -3.37 25.93 -21.51
N ALA A 442 -3.64 24.73 -20.99
CA ALA A 442 -4.46 23.72 -21.65
C ALA A 442 -5.93 23.70 -21.15
N PHE A 443 -6.34 24.74 -20.39
CA PHE A 443 -7.65 24.79 -19.74
C PHE A 443 -8.84 24.83 -20.73
N GLU A 444 -8.61 25.20 -21.99
CA GLU A 444 -9.66 25.24 -23.03
C GLU A 444 -10.25 23.85 -23.37
N TYR A 445 -9.60 22.77 -22.91
CA TYR A 445 -9.95 21.40 -23.26
C TYR A 445 -10.28 20.52 -22.06
N ILE A 446 -10.46 21.03 -20.84
CA ILE A 446 -10.72 20.17 -19.67
C ILE A 446 -12.13 20.37 -19.10
N THR A 447 -12.76 19.27 -18.68
CA THR A 447 -14.11 19.28 -18.13
C THR A 447 -14.34 18.16 -17.12
N ASP A 448 -15.18 18.44 -16.13
CA ASP A 448 -15.70 17.45 -15.19
C ASP A 448 -16.73 16.51 -15.83
N LYS A 449 -17.38 16.97 -16.90
CA LYS A 449 -18.47 16.25 -17.54
C LYS A 449 -17.92 15.32 -18.60
N LYS A 450 -18.13 14.01 -18.42
CA LYS A 450 -17.88 13.02 -19.47
C LYS A 450 -18.55 13.46 -20.78
N PRO A 451 -17.77 13.67 -21.86
CA PRO A 451 -18.35 13.95 -23.17
C PRO A 451 -19.17 12.76 -23.68
N ASP A 452 -20.28 13.03 -24.37
CA ASP A 452 -21.12 11.99 -24.98
C ASP A 452 -20.51 11.54 -26.31
N ASN A 453 -19.41 10.79 -26.23
CA ASN A 453 -18.65 10.32 -27.38
C ASN A 453 -18.25 8.85 -27.25
N PRO A 454 -18.05 8.14 -28.38
CA PRO A 454 -17.69 6.71 -28.38
C PRO A 454 -16.35 6.39 -27.73
N VAL A 455 -15.44 7.36 -27.66
CA VAL A 455 -14.13 7.24 -27.02
C VAL A 455 -13.82 8.55 -26.31
N ASN A 456 -13.45 8.46 -25.05
CA ASN A 456 -13.08 9.62 -24.23
C ASN A 456 -11.66 9.47 -23.68
N VAL A 457 -11.06 10.59 -23.30
CA VAL A 457 -9.76 10.61 -22.61
C VAL A 457 -9.96 11.34 -21.29
N LYS A 458 -9.47 10.74 -20.21
CA LYS A 458 -9.48 11.31 -18.88
C LYS A 458 -8.05 11.33 -18.35
N VAL A 459 -7.53 12.53 -18.10
CA VAL A 459 -6.22 12.76 -17.50
C VAL A 459 -6.45 13.02 -16.01
N TYR A 460 -5.91 12.16 -15.15
CA TYR A 460 -6.24 12.12 -13.72
C TYR A 460 -7.76 11.99 -13.50
N ASP A 461 -8.39 13.00 -12.93
CA ASP A 461 -9.84 13.03 -12.70
C ASP A 461 -10.60 13.89 -13.73
N GLN A 462 -9.92 14.50 -14.72
CA GLN A 462 -10.50 15.43 -15.69
C GLN A 462 -10.64 14.84 -17.09
N TYR A 463 -11.81 15.02 -17.72
CA TYR A 463 -12.01 14.67 -19.11
C TYR A 463 -11.41 15.72 -20.04
N ILE A 464 -10.92 15.28 -21.19
CA ILE A 464 -10.58 16.18 -22.29
C ILE A 464 -11.84 16.42 -23.13
N ASP A 465 -12.25 17.68 -23.28
CA ASP A 465 -13.26 18.14 -24.22
C ASP A 465 -12.60 18.50 -25.56
N PHE A 466 -12.82 17.66 -26.57
CA PHE A 466 -12.28 17.85 -27.90
C PHE A 466 -13.19 18.70 -28.82
N SER A 467 -14.32 19.21 -28.32
CA SER A 467 -15.29 19.95 -29.12
C SER A 467 -14.72 21.24 -29.74
N SER A 468 -13.86 21.94 -29.00
CA SER A 468 -13.25 23.20 -29.45
C SER A 468 -12.22 23.02 -30.57
N ILE A 469 -11.71 21.80 -30.78
CA ILE A 469 -10.79 21.47 -31.88
C ILE A 469 -11.41 20.63 -33.00
N ASP A 470 -12.70 20.28 -32.87
CA ASP A 470 -13.48 19.49 -33.84
C ASP A 470 -12.77 18.20 -34.32
N GLN A 471 -12.08 17.53 -33.39
CA GLN A 471 -11.40 16.27 -33.68
C GLN A 471 -11.39 15.38 -32.45
N TRP A 472 -12.34 14.46 -32.39
CA TRP A 472 -12.46 13.46 -31.32
C TRP A 472 -11.43 12.32 -31.49
N PRO A 473 -11.07 11.64 -30.40
CA PRO A 473 -10.28 10.43 -30.47
C PRO A 473 -11.07 9.28 -31.11
N PHE A 474 -10.36 8.31 -31.69
CA PHE A 474 -10.97 7.15 -32.32
C PHE A 474 -10.10 5.90 -32.15
N ILE A 475 -10.71 4.73 -32.29
CA ILE A 475 -9.99 3.45 -32.26
C ILE A 475 -9.67 3.02 -33.68
N GLN A 476 -8.41 2.70 -33.93
CA GLN A 476 -7.95 2.04 -35.15
C GLN A 476 -7.07 0.86 -34.79
N ASP A 477 -7.34 -0.31 -35.37
CA ASP A 477 -6.55 -1.54 -35.15
C ASP A 477 -6.36 -1.89 -33.66
N GLY A 478 -7.38 -1.62 -32.83
CA GLY A 478 -7.33 -1.86 -31.38
C GLY A 478 -6.47 -0.85 -30.59
N ARG A 479 -6.18 0.33 -31.16
CA ARG A 479 -5.47 1.43 -30.48
C ARG A 479 -6.26 2.73 -30.55
N THR A 480 -6.28 3.45 -29.43
CA THR A 480 -6.89 4.78 -29.37
C THR A 480 -5.92 5.84 -29.90
N LEU A 481 -6.30 6.50 -30.99
CA LEU A 481 -5.60 7.65 -31.54
C LEU A 481 -6.23 8.94 -31.00
N VAL A 482 -5.40 9.90 -30.62
CA VAL A 482 -5.82 11.16 -30.00
C VAL A 482 -5.14 12.37 -30.65
N PRO A 483 -5.78 13.55 -30.65
CA PRO A 483 -5.13 14.80 -31.05
C PRO A 483 -3.98 15.10 -30.08
N LEU A 484 -2.75 15.04 -30.58
CA LEU A 484 -1.54 15.08 -29.75
C LEU A 484 -1.52 16.28 -28.79
N ARG A 485 -1.73 17.49 -29.32
CA ARG A 485 -1.64 18.71 -28.52
C ARG A 485 -2.64 18.75 -27.36
N ALA A 486 -3.91 18.43 -27.63
CA ALA A 486 -5.00 18.53 -26.66
C ALA A 486 -4.82 17.61 -25.44
N VAL A 487 -4.17 16.45 -25.61
CA VAL A 487 -3.94 15.51 -24.51
C VAL A 487 -2.62 15.80 -23.78
N PHE A 488 -1.54 16.07 -24.51
CA PHE A 488 -0.20 16.08 -23.90
C PHE A 488 0.20 17.44 -23.33
N GLU A 489 -0.33 18.57 -23.83
CA GLU A 489 -0.08 19.88 -23.20
C GLU A 489 -0.68 19.96 -21.80
N VAL A 490 -1.82 19.29 -21.54
CA VAL A 490 -2.46 19.15 -20.23
C VAL A 490 -1.51 18.55 -19.18
N MET A 491 -0.60 17.68 -19.62
CA MET A 491 0.42 17.02 -18.80
C MET A 491 1.79 17.74 -18.86
N ASN A 492 1.82 19.05 -19.10
CA ASN A 492 3.03 19.88 -19.22
C ASN A 492 3.99 19.48 -20.35
N CYS A 493 3.54 18.75 -21.37
CA CYS A 493 4.36 18.56 -22.57
C CYS A 493 4.35 19.85 -23.41
N VAL A 494 5.49 20.21 -23.99
CA VAL A 494 5.56 21.26 -25.02
C VAL A 494 5.45 20.60 -26.38
N VAL A 495 4.40 20.92 -27.14
CA VAL A 495 4.13 20.30 -28.44
C VAL A 495 4.35 21.29 -29.59
N SER A 496 5.31 20.98 -30.45
CA SER A 496 5.65 21.78 -31.64
C SER A 496 5.62 20.94 -32.92
N TRP A 497 5.67 21.62 -34.08
CA TRP A 497 5.64 20.99 -35.40
C TRP A 497 6.91 21.36 -36.18
N ASP A 498 7.62 20.35 -36.65
CA ASP A 498 8.77 20.48 -37.55
C ASP A 498 8.27 20.33 -39.00
N ASN A 499 8.21 21.45 -39.72
CA ASN A 499 7.75 21.48 -41.11
C ASN A 499 8.70 20.74 -42.07
N GLU A 500 10.01 20.80 -41.84
CA GLU A 500 10.99 20.18 -42.73
C GLU A 500 10.91 18.66 -42.65
N LYS A 501 10.67 18.13 -41.44
CA LYS A 501 10.52 16.69 -41.20
C LYS A 501 9.08 16.19 -41.29
N SER A 502 8.10 17.09 -41.46
CA SER A 502 6.67 16.78 -41.37
C SER A 502 6.34 15.93 -40.14
N ALA A 503 6.84 16.38 -38.98
CA ALA A 503 6.82 15.63 -37.73
C ALA A 503 6.38 16.50 -36.56
N ALA A 504 5.64 15.91 -35.62
CA ALA A 504 5.41 16.53 -34.33
C ALA A 504 6.59 16.28 -33.38
N VAL A 505 6.92 17.28 -32.57
CA VAL A 505 7.96 17.20 -31.54
C VAL A 505 7.31 17.47 -30.19
N VAL A 506 7.43 16.50 -29.28
CA VAL A 506 6.94 16.58 -27.90
C VAL A 506 8.16 16.66 -26.98
N GLN A 507 8.23 17.71 -26.17
CA GLN A 507 9.23 17.83 -25.11
C GLN A 507 8.56 17.66 -23.75
N TYR A 508 9.13 16.81 -22.91
CA TYR A 508 8.66 16.57 -21.54
C TYR A 508 9.85 16.27 -20.65
N GLU A 509 10.10 17.12 -19.65
CA GLU A 509 11.30 17.05 -18.81
C GLU A 509 12.58 16.91 -19.65
N ASP A 510 13.28 15.77 -19.55
CA ASP A 510 14.50 15.44 -20.30
C ASP A 510 14.23 14.68 -21.62
N LYS A 511 12.97 14.36 -21.90
CA LYS A 511 12.56 13.55 -23.06
C LYS A 511 12.17 14.40 -24.25
N THR A 512 12.68 14.04 -25.43
CA THR A 512 12.24 14.55 -26.72
C THR A 512 11.69 13.41 -27.56
N ILE A 513 10.40 13.50 -27.93
CA ILE A 513 9.72 12.51 -28.77
C ILE A 513 9.41 13.14 -30.13
N ILE A 514 9.90 12.54 -31.22
CA ILE A 514 9.66 12.99 -32.59
C ILE A 514 8.77 11.97 -33.30
N ILE A 515 7.67 12.45 -33.87
CA ILE A 515 6.64 11.62 -34.49
C ILE A 515 6.39 12.12 -35.92
N PRO A 516 7.05 11.53 -36.92
CA PRO A 516 6.73 11.76 -38.32
C PRO A 516 5.27 11.44 -38.64
N SER A 517 4.62 12.29 -39.43
CA SER A 517 3.26 12.04 -39.90
C SER A 517 3.21 10.86 -40.87
N ASN A 518 2.09 10.12 -40.84
CA ASN A 518 1.82 8.96 -41.70
C ASN A 518 2.88 7.85 -41.63
N SER A 519 3.62 7.75 -40.52
CA SER A 519 4.66 6.75 -40.28
C SER A 519 4.38 5.92 -39.03
N LYS A 520 4.91 4.70 -39.00
CA LYS A 520 5.02 3.89 -37.78
C LYS A 520 6.32 4.16 -37.01
N SER A 521 7.31 4.82 -37.60
CA SER A 521 8.52 5.19 -36.87
C SER A 521 8.25 6.40 -35.98
N ALA A 522 8.79 6.38 -34.77
CA ALA A 522 8.92 7.51 -33.85
C ALA A 522 10.33 7.49 -33.26
N TYR A 523 10.76 8.58 -32.63
CA TYR A 523 12.08 8.66 -32.02
C TYR A 523 11.96 9.18 -30.60
N ILE A 524 12.56 8.48 -29.64
CA ILE A 524 12.65 8.91 -28.24
C ILE A 524 14.12 9.21 -27.96
N ASN A 525 14.45 10.47 -27.66
CA ASN A 525 15.83 10.92 -27.46
C ASN A 525 16.79 10.55 -28.62
N GLY A 526 16.25 10.47 -29.84
CA GLY A 526 17.00 10.13 -31.05
C GLY A 526 17.05 8.63 -31.37
N GLU A 527 16.64 7.75 -30.45
CA GLU A 527 16.55 6.31 -30.70
C GLU A 527 15.21 5.97 -31.37
N GLU A 528 15.26 5.16 -32.42
CA GLU A 528 14.06 4.75 -33.15
C GLU A 528 13.19 3.80 -32.32
N SER A 529 11.89 4.07 -32.31
CA SER A 529 10.86 3.23 -31.71
C SER A 529 9.70 3.08 -32.70
N THR A 530 8.91 2.01 -32.55
CA THR A 530 7.83 1.67 -33.48
C THR A 530 6.47 1.88 -32.82
N LEU A 531 5.59 2.59 -33.51
CA LEU A 531 4.18 2.74 -33.18
C LEU A 531 3.40 1.49 -33.64
N ASP A 532 2.51 0.99 -32.77
CA ASP A 532 1.58 -0.10 -33.12
C ASP A 532 0.74 0.25 -34.36
N VAL A 533 0.28 1.50 -34.40
CA VAL A 533 -0.54 2.09 -35.46
C VAL A 533 0.11 3.41 -35.90
N PRO A 534 0.22 3.71 -37.20
CA PRO A 534 0.92 4.92 -37.64
C PRO A 534 0.23 6.18 -37.15
N ALA A 535 1.02 7.21 -36.83
CA ALA A 535 0.50 8.55 -36.62
C ALA A 535 -0.10 9.08 -37.93
N ARG A 536 -1.17 9.87 -37.89
CA ARG A 536 -1.85 10.36 -39.10
C ARG A 536 -2.29 11.80 -38.94
N ILE A 537 -2.42 12.51 -40.06
CA ILE A 537 -3.07 13.82 -40.07
C ILE A 537 -4.56 13.62 -40.40
N VAL A 538 -5.43 14.08 -39.52
CA VAL A 538 -6.89 14.10 -39.72
C VAL A 538 -7.37 15.49 -39.32
N ASN A 539 -8.14 16.15 -40.20
CA ASN A 539 -8.66 17.52 -39.98
C ASN A 539 -7.57 18.52 -39.51
N ASP A 540 -6.40 18.52 -40.18
CA ASP A 540 -5.24 19.36 -39.82
C ASP A 540 -4.74 19.18 -38.37
N ARG A 541 -4.94 17.99 -37.81
CA ARG A 541 -4.42 17.57 -36.50
C ARG A 541 -3.65 16.29 -36.64
N ILE A 542 -2.49 16.20 -35.98
CA ILE A 542 -1.78 14.94 -35.86
C ILE A 542 -2.43 14.08 -34.77
N MET A 543 -2.88 12.90 -35.20
CA MET A 543 -3.47 11.86 -34.40
C MET A 543 -2.41 10.81 -34.09
N VAL A 544 -2.20 10.53 -32.81
CA VAL A 544 -1.12 9.62 -32.36
C VAL A 544 -1.68 8.54 -31.45
N PRO A 545 -1.09 7.33 -31.42
CA PRO A 545 -1.44 6.32 -30.42
C PRO A 545 -1.18 6.86 -29.01
N LEU A 546 -2.24 7.04 -28.23
CA LEU A 546 -2.16 7.67 -26.90
C LEU A 546 -1.18 6.91 -25.99
N ARG A 547 -1.31 5.58 -25.93
CA ARG A 547 -0.51 4.71 -25.06
C ARG A 547 0.98 4.91 -25.27
N PHE A 548 1.43 4.98 -26.52
CA PHE A 548 2.84 5.14 -26.86
C PHE A 548 3.43 6.41 -26.24
N ILE A 549 2.76 7.55 -26.40
CA ILE A 549 3.27 8.82 -25.89
C ILE A 549 3.16 8.87 -24.36
N SER A 550 2.02 8.45 -23.80
CA SER A 550 1.82 8.39 -22.34
C SER A 550 2.86 7.54 -21.64
N GLU A 551 3.11 6.30 -22.09
CA GLU A 551 4.12 5.42 -21.49
C GLU A 551 5.54 5.96 -21.72
N SER A 552 5.79 6.61 -22.87
CA SER A 552 7.07 7.28 -23.13
C SER A 552 7.36 8.42 -22.15
N ILE A 553 6.34 9.06 -21.56
CA ILE A 553 6.49 10.08 -20.50
C ILE A 553 6.22 9.52 -19.10
N ASN A 554 6.36 8.20 -18.93
CA ASN A 554 6.20 7.47 -17.66
C ASN A 554 4.78 7.59 -17.05
N LYS A 555 3.73 7.63 -17.88
CA LYS A 555 2.33 7.64 -17.44
C LYS A 555 1.68 6.28 -17.62
N THR A 556 0.79 5.95 -16.70
CA THR A 556 0.01 4.70 -16.73
C THR A 556 -1.26 4.89 -17.55
N VAL A 557 -1.57 3.93 -18.43
CA VAL A 557 -2.74 3.99 -19.32
C VAL A 557 -3.67 2.81 -19.11
N ILE A 558 -4.89 3.10 -18.68
CA ILE A 558 -5.95 2.12 -18.40
C ILE A 558 -7.12 2.36 -19.35
N TRP A 559 -7.70 1.28 -19.88
CA TRP A 559 -8.95 1.35 -20.62
C TRP A 559 -10.11 1.00 -19.68
N ASP A 560 -11.03 1.94 -19.49
CA ASP A 560 -12.31 1.69 -18.85
C ASP A 560 -13.34 1.33 -19.92
N ASP A 561 -13.70 0.05 -19.98
CA ASP A 561 -14.64 -0.45 -20.97
C ASP A 561 -16.09 -0.02 -20.69
N ALA A 562 -16.47 0.13 -19.43
CA ALA A 562 -17.81 0.56 -19.06
C ALA A 562 -18.04 2.01 -19.48
N ASP A 563 -17.02 2.86 -19.26
CA ASP A 563 -17.09 4.26 -19.62
C ASP A 563 -16.55 4.60 -21.01
N LYS A 564 -16.02 3.62 -21.76
CA LYS A 564 -15.34 3.85 -23.06
C LYS A 564 -14.33 4.99 -22.98
N THR A 565 -13.51 4.96 -21.92
CA THR A 565 -12.61 6.05 -21.57
C THR A 565 -11.20 5.52 -21.39
N VAL A 566 -10.22 6.21 -21.98
CA VAL A 566 -8.81 6.01 -21.67
C VAL A 566 -8.46 6.87 -20.45
N LEU A 567 -8.02 6.24 -19.37
CA LEU A 567 -7.54 6.90 -18.16
C LEU A 567 -6.01 7.03 -18.22
N ILE A 568 -5.49 8.22 -17.91
CA ILE A 568 -4.05 8.51 -17.85
C ILE A 568 -3.70 9.01 -16.44
N TYR A 569 -2.69 8.40 -15.80
CA TYR A 569 -2.17 8.78 -14.47
C TYR A 569 -0.65 9.04 -14.53
#